data_AF-K5XMR9-F1
#
_entry.id   AF-K5XMR9-F1
#
_cell.length_a   1.000
_cell.length_b   1.000
_cell.length_c   1.000
_cell.angle_alpha   90.00
_cell.angle_beta   90.00
_cell.angle_gamma   90.00
#
_symmetry.space_group_name_H-M   'P 1'
#
loop_
_entity.id
_entity.type
_entity.pdbx_description
1 polymer ?
#
loop_
_entity_poly.entity_id
_entity_poly.type
_entity_poly.pdbx_seq_one_letter_code
_entity_poly.pdbx_strand_id
1 'polypeptide(L)'
;MSTVDLLGGKVQIYQRGNSRFWQARASVGGKQRQFSTKQEFQDLAAKAAEGWYFKLHGQSQAGVLNDRPTFKKAADQFLREYGVITEG
;
A
#
# COMPACT_ATOMS: atom_id res chain seq x y z
N MET A 1 4.64 14.85 14.04
CA MET A 1 4.26 13.56 13.43
C MET A 1 5.31 12.54 13.85
N SER A 2 4.93 11.53 14.63
CA SER A 2 5.84 10.43 14.99
C SER A 2 6.13 9.60 13.75
N THR A 3 7.41 9.43 13.43
CA THR A 3 7.89 8.57 12.36
C THR A 3 8.91 7.61 12.96
N VAL A 4 8.81 6.33 12.61
CA VAL A 4 9.70 5.28 13.10
C VAL A 4 10.25 4.53 11.90
N ASP A 5 11.56 4.45 11.83
CA ASP A 5 12.29 3.67 10.83
C ASP A 5 12.35 2.19 11.24
N LEU A 6 12.08 1.31 10.28
CA LEU A 6 12.13 -0.14 10.41
C LEU A 6 13.07 -0.72 9.35
N LEU A 7 13.58 -1.93 9.62
CA LEU A 7 14.45 -2.68 8.69
C LEU A 7 15.65 -1.86 8.17
N GLY A 8 16.23 -1.00 9.03
CA GLY A 8 17.36 -0.14 8.67
C GLY A 8 17.00 0.98 7.67
N GLY A 9 15.80 1.54 7.77
CA GLY A 9 15.34 2.65 6.93
C GLY A 9 14.68 2.23 5.61
N LYS A 10 14.47 0.93 5.40
CA LYS A 10 13.77 0.41 4.21
C LYS A 10 12.26 0.63 4.28
N VAL A 11 11.73 0.64 5.49
CA VAL A 11 10.30 0.82 5.78
C VAL A 11 10.17 1.88 6.87
N GLN A 12 9.18 2.75 6.72
CA GLN A 12 8.84 3.77 7.69
C GLN A 12 7.39 3.62 8.09
N ILE A 13 7.12 3.65 9.40
CA ILE A 13 5.76 3.82 9.91
C ILE A 13 5.58 5.23 10.47
N TYR A 14 4.42 5.82 10.22
CA TYR A 14 4.10 7.16 10.67
C TYR A 14 2.62 7.29 11.00
N GLN A 15 2.29 8.14 11.96
CA GLN A 15 0.90 8.47 12.29
C GLN A 15 0.55 9.89 11.82
N ARG A 16 -0.65 10.04 11.26
CA ARG A 16 -1.19 11.36 10.86
C ARG A 16 -1.99 11.94 12.02
N GLY A 17 -1.94 13.25 12.22
CA GLY A 17 -2.67 13.90 13.32
C GLY A 17 -4.20 13.72 13.28
N ASN A 18 -4.76 13.33 12.14
CA ASN A 18 -6.20 13.08 11.95
C ASN A 18 -6.57 11.59 11.87
N SER A 19 -5.62 10.66 12.07
CA SER A 19 -5.88 9.23 11.97
C SER A 19 -5.24 8.48 13.12
N ARG A 20 -6.04 7.67 13.82
CA ARG A 20 -5.53 6.76 14.86
C ARG A 20 -4.69 5.61 14.30
N PHE A 21 -4.82 5.32 13.00
CA PHE A 21 -4.09 4.24 12.37
C PHE A 21 -2.72 4.68 11.89
N TRP A 22 -1.72 3.84 12.17
CA TRP A 22 -0.40 3.97 11.60
C TRP A 22 -0.44 3.68 10.09
N GLN A 23 0.38 4.44 9.37
CA GLN A 23 0.62 4.28 7.94
C GLN A 23 2.04 3.75 7.77
N ALA A 24 2.26 2.92 6.76
CA ALA A 24 3.55 2.41 6.36
C ALA A 24 3.92 2.98 4.98
N ARG A 25 5.21 3.26 4.79
CA ARG A 25 5.81 3.70 3.54
C ARG A 25 7.08 2.90 3.28
N ALA A 26 7.29 2.49 2.04
CA ALA A 26 8.52 1.83 1.62
C ALA A 26 8.82 2.11 0.14
N SER A 27 10.10 2.02 -0.23
CA SER A 27 10.54 2.08 -1.63
C SER A 27 10.80 0.67 -2.14
N VAL A 28 9.99 0.20 -3.09
CA VAL A 28 10.14 -1.15 -3.68
C VAL A 28 9.91 -1.07 -5.19
N GLY A 29 10.82 -1.67 -5.96
CA GLY A 29 10.72 -1.69 -7.42
C GLY A 29 10.80 -0.30 -8.06
N GLY A 30 11.60 0.61 -7.50
CA GLY A 30 11.77 1.97 -7.99
C GLY A 30 10.56 2.91 -7.73
N LYS A 31 9.54 2.45 -7.01
CA LYS A 31 8.34 3.23 -6.68
C LYS A 31 8.12 3.32 -5.18
N GLN A 32 7.61 4.47 -4.76
CA GLN A 32 7.15 4.69 -3.39
C GLN A 32 5.78 4.03 -3.21
N ARG A 33 5.70 3.11 -2.24
CA ARG A 33 4.46 2.41 -1.89
C ARG A 33 4.01 2.86 -0.52
N GLN A 34 2.70 2.98 -0.34
CA GLN A 34 2.07 3.31 0.94
C GLN A 34 1.01 2.28 1.29
N PHE A 35 0.87 1.99 2.57
CA PHE A 35 -0.06 1.01 3.09
C PHE A 35 -0.57 1.44 4.47
N SER A 36 -1.89 1.42 4.69
CA SER A 36 -2.44 1.64 6.03
C SER A 36 -2.33 0.35 6.82
N THR A 37 -1.61 0.36 7.94
CA THR A 37 -1.45 -0.84 8.77
C THR A 37 -2.76 -1.23 9.45
N LYS A 38 -3.69 -0.27 9.58
CA LYS A 38 -4.94 -0.40 10.35
C LYS A 38 -4.71 -0.80 11.81
N GLN A 39 -3.51 -0.52 12.34
CA GLN A 39 -3.15 -0.74 13.73
C GLN A 39 -3.01 0.61 14.44
N GLU A 40 -3.41 0.67 15.71
CA GLU A 40 -3.30 1.87 16.55
C GLU A 40 -2.03 1.84 17.42
N PHE A 41 -1.57 0.64 17.77
CA PHE A 41 -0.35 0.43 18.53
C PHE A 41 0.87 0.33 17.61
N GLN A 42 1.97 0.99 18.02
CA GLN A 42 3.20 1.05 17.24
C GLN A 42 3.80 -0.34 16.97
N ASP A 43 3.85 -1.23 17.96
CA ASP A 43 4.46 -2.56 17.79
C ASP A 43 3.69 -3.45 16.81
N LEU A 44 2.35 -3.38 16.85
CA LEU A 44 1.50 -4.08 15.90
C LEU A 44 1.62 -3.49 14.49
N ALA A 45 1.72 -2.15 14.40
CA ALA A 45 1.95 -1.46 13.14
C ALA A 45 3.30 -1.85 12.52
N ALA A 46 4.36 -1.98 13.34
CA ALA A 46 5.68 -2.41 12.88
C ALA A 46 5.64 -3.82 12.28
N LYS A 47 5.06 -4.79 13.00
CA LYS A 47 4.89 -6.16 12.49
C LYS A 47 4.09 -6.22 11.20
N ALA A 48 2.99 -5.46 11.12
CA ALA A 48 2.17 -5.39 9.91
C ALA A 48 2.93 -4.77 8.72
N ALA A 49 3.71 -3.72 8.98
CA ALA A 49 4.52 -3.04 7.97
C ALA A 49 5.67 -3.94 7.46
N GLU A 50 6.33 -4.69 8.34
CA GLU A 50 7.37 -5.66 7.96
C GLU A 50 6.81 -6.76 7.07
N GLY A 51 5.71 -7.40 7.47
CA GLY A 51 5.07 -8.45 6.66
C GLY A 51 4.62 -7.95 5.29
N TRP A 52 4.06 -6.74 5.24
CA TRP A 52 3.70 -6.07 3.99
C TRP A 52 4.93 -5.82 3.09
N TYR A 53 6.02 -5.32 3.66
CA TYR A 53 7.26 -5.07 2.92
C TYR A 53 7.87 -6.35 2.36
N PHE A 54 7.96 -7.43 3.15
CA PHE A 54 8.48 -8.71 2.66
C PHE A 54 7.64 -9.28 1.52
N LYS A 55 6.31 -9.14 1.59
CA LYS A 55 5.41 -9.52 0.50
C LYS A 55 5.68 -8.72 -0.77
N LEU A 56 5.83 -7.40 -0.67
CA LEU A 56 6.16 -6.54 -1.81
C LEU A 56 7.55 -6.86 -2.38
N HIS A 57 8.55 -7.04 -1.52
CA HIS A 57 9.90 -7.35 -1.93
C HIS A 57 9.97 -8.70 -2.64
N GLY A 58 9.28 -9.72 -2.12
CA GLY A 58 9.15 -11.03 -2.78
C GLY A 58 8.49 -10.93 -4.16
N GLN A 59 7.41 -10.15 -4.30
CA GLN A 59 6.77 -9.90 -5.59
C GLN A 59 7.69 -9.15 -6.56
N SER A 60 8.48 -8.20 -6.06
CA SER A 60 9.46 -7.45 -6.86
C SER A 60 10.57 -8.35 -7.38
N GLN A 61 11.11 -9.24 -6.52
CA GLN A 61 12.14 -10.21 -6.89
C GLN A 61 11.62 -11.22 -7.93
N ALA A 62 10.38 -11.68 -7.78
CA ALA A 62 9.75 -12.59 -8.73
C ALA A 62 9.27 -11.91 -10.03
N GLY A 63 9.43 -10.59 -10.18
CA GLY A 63 8.97 -9.84 -11.37
C GLY A 63 7.44 -9.73 -11.51
N VAL A 64 6.68 -10.10 -10.47
CA VAL A 64 5.21 -10.10 -10.45
C VAL A 64 4.63 -8.96 -9.62
N LEU A 65 5.45 -7.95 -9.29
CA LEU A 65 5.00 -6.78 -8.57
C LEU A 65 3.95 -6.03 -9.39
N ASN A 66 2.68 -6.28 -9.06
CA ASN A 66 1.56 -5.73 -9.79
C ASN A 66 1.50 -4.23 -9.54
N ASP A 67 1.91 -3.46 -10.54
CA ASP A 67 1.61 -2.03 -10.69
C ASP A 67 0.19 -1.77 -11.22
N ARG A 68 -0.57 -2.84 -11.45
CA ARG A 68 -1.91 -2.76 -12.02
C ARG A 68 -2.85 -2.03 -11.06
N PRO A 69 -3.82 -1.26 -11.61
CA PRO A 69 -4.84 -0.62 -10.80
C PRO A 69 -5.54 -1.67 -9.92
N THR A 70 -5.90 -1.27 -8.71
CA THR A 70 -6.67 -2.13 -7.81
C THR A 70 -7.96 -2.57 -8.49
N PHE A 71 -8.48 -3.74 -8.14
CA PHE A 71 -9.74 -4.25 -8.67
C PHE A 71 -10.87 -3.21 -8.62
N LYS A 72 -10.91 -2.40 -7.57
CA LYS A 72 -11.82 -1.27 -7.44
C LYS A 72 -11.68 -0.25 -8.59
N LYS A 73 -10.45 0.17 -8.92
CA LYS A 73 -10.20 1.10 -10.03
C LYS A 73 -10.52 0.47 -11.40
N ALA A 74 -10.27 -0.82 -11.58
CA ALA A 74 -10.66 -1.54 -12.79
C ALA A 74 -12.18 -1.65 -12.93
N ALA A 75 -12.90 -1.90 -11.83
CA ALA A 75 -14.36 -1.91 -11.78
C ALA A 75 -14.97 -0.53 -12.06
N ASP A 76 -14.40 0.53 -11.49
CA ASP A 76 -14.81 1.92 -11.76
C ASP A 76 -14.63 2.29 -13.25
N GLN A 77 -13.56 1.81 -13.89
CA GLN A 77 -13.34 2.00 -15.33
C GLN A 77 -14.36 1.23 -16.17
N PHE A 78 -14.64 -0.04 -15.81
CA PHE A 78 -15.64 -0.86 -16.49
C PHE A 78 -17.05 -0.23 -16.42
N LEU A 79 -17.46 0.29 -15.26
CA LEU A 79 -18.74 0.98 -15.11
C LEU A 79 -18.84 2.26 -15.96
N ARG A 80 -17.74 2.97 -16.19
CA ARG A 80 -17.70 4.14 -17.09
C ARG A 80 -17.89 3.76 -18.55
N GLU A 81 -17.29 2.66 -18.98
CA GLU A 81 -17.36 2.18 -20.38
C GLU A 81 -18.70 1.49 -20.69
N TYR A 82 -19.38 0.93 -19.69
CA TYR A 82 -20.68 0.26 -19.87
C TYR A 82 -21.79 1.21 -20.34
N GLY A 83 -21.71 2.50 -20.01
CA GLY A 83 -22.70 3.51 -20.42
C GLY A 83 -22.67 3.87 -21.92
N VAL A 84 -21.61 3.50 -22.65
CA VAL A 84 -21.45 3.83 -24.08
C VAL A 84 -21.93 2.71 -25.01
N ILE A 85 -22.15 1.49 -24.47
CA ILE A 85 -22.46 0.30 -25.27
C ILE A 85 -23.98 0.00 -25.32
N THR A 86 -24.79 0.61 -24.44
CA THR A 86 -26.23 0.33 -24.33
C THR A 86 -27.15 1.32 -25.06
N GLU A 87 -26.60 2.21 -25.88
CA GLU A 87 -27.37 2.98 -26.87
C GLU A 87 -27.05 2.45 -28.28
N GLY A 88 -27.57 1.26 -28.57
CA GLY A 88 -27.64 0.66 -29.91
C GLY A 88 -29.09 0.37 -30.25
#